data_AF-A0A656GKA6-F1
#
_entry.id   AF-A0A656GKA6-F1
#
_cell.length_a   1.000
_cell.length_b   1.000
_cell.length_c   1.000
_cell.angle_alpha   90.00
_cell.angle_beta   90.00
_cell.angle_gamma   90.00
#
_symmetry.space_group_name_H-M   'P 1'
#
loop_
_entity.id
_entity.type
_entity.pdbx_description
1 polymer ?
#
loop_
_entity_poly.entity_id
_entity_poly.type
_entity_poly.pdbx_seq_one_letter_code
_entity_poly.pdbx_strand_id
1 'polypeptide(L)' 'MWCGDITYIWAQGKWHYLAVVMDLFARRVVGWALSSKPDTDLVIKALDMAYEQRGKPQGLLFHSDQGAQYGSRQFRQRL' A
#
# COMPACT_ATOMS: atom_id res chain seq x y z
N MET A 1 -0.12 -4.17 13.01
CA MET A 1 -0.83 -2.97 12.57
C MET A 1 0.00 -2.36 11.46
N TRP A 2 -0.57 -2.28 10.26
CA TRP A 2 0.07 -1.62 9.13
C TRP A 2 -0.64 -0.32 8.81
N CYS A 3 0.08 0.62 8.21
CA CYS A 3 -0.45 1.86 7.67
C CYS A 3 -0.14 1.94 6.18
N GLY A 4 -1.05 2.50 5.39
CA GLY A 4 -0.85 2.71 3.96
C GLY A 4 -1.19 4.12 3.50
N ASP A 5 -0.24 4.75 2.81
CA ASP A 5 -0.40 6.10 2.25
C ASP A 5 -0.01 6.11 0.76
N ILE A 6 -0.56 7.08 0.01
CA ILE A 6 -0.18 7.35 -1.37
C ILE A 6 0.46 8.73 -1.43
N THR A 7 1.68 8.78 -1.95
CA THR A 7 2.39 10.03 -2.25
C THR A 7 2.77 10.09 -3.74
N TYR A 8 3.42 11.18 -4.15
CA TYR A 8 3.94 11.35 -5.50
C TYR A 8 5.42 11.68 -5.46
N ILE A 9 6.19 11.05 -6.35
CA ILE A 9 7.63 11.23 -6.47
C ILE A 9 8.03 11.60 -7.90
N TRP A 10 9.07 12.40 -8.06
CA TRP A 10 9.63 12.75 -9.36
C TRP A 10 10.64 11.69 -9.77
N ALA A 11 10.39 11.00 -10.87
CA ALA A 11 11.29 9.99 -11.41
C ALA A 11 11.21 9.98 -12.94
N GLN A 12 12.34 9.72 -13.61
CA GLN A 12 12.39 9.58 -15.07
C GLN A 12 11.74 10.76 -15.83
N GLY A 13 11.90 11.99 -15.30
CA GLY A 13 11.37 13.20 -15.94
C GLY A 13 9.86 13.40 -15.84
N LYS A 14 9.15 12.68 -14.95
CA LYS A 14 7.73 12.88 -14.69
C LYS A 14 7.33 12.54 -13.26
N TRP A 15 6.14 12.96 -12.85
CA TRP A 15 5.55 12.57 -11.56
C TRP A 15 4.95 11.16 -11.63
N HIS A 16 5.18 10.39 -10.58
CA HIS A 16 4.64 9.05 -10.37
C HIS A 16 3.95 8.96 -9.02
N TYR A 17 2.88 8.19 -8.93
CA TYR A 17 2.24 7.84 -7.66
C TYR A 17 2.95 6.65 -7.04
N LEU A 18 3.26 6.78 -5.76
CA LEU A 18 3.90 5.77 -4.93
C LEU A 18 2.94 5.40 -3.80
N ALA A 19 2.48 4.15 -3.79
CA ALA A 19 1.80 3.59 -2.62
C ALA A 19 2.83 2.89 -1.73
N VAL A 20 2.75 3.13 -0.42
CA VAL A 20 3.66 2.54 0.57
C VAL A 20 2.85 1.90 1.68
N VAL A 21 3.25 0.69 2.10
CA VAL A 21 2.73 0.00 3.28
C VAL A 21 3.84 -0.08 4.33
N MET A 22 3.56 0.45 5.52
CA MET A 22 4.49 0.45 6.65
C MET A 22 3.98 -0.43 7.79
N ASP A 23 4.86 -1.26 8.33
CA ASP A 23 4.65 -1.92 9.61
C ASP A 23 4.99 -0.96 10.73
N LEU A 24 3.97 -0.48 11.44
CA LEU A 24 4.13 0.54 12.50
C LEU A 24 4.85 0.00 13.73
N PHE A 25 4.76 -1.31 14.01
CA PHE A 25 5.49 -1.91 15.13
C PHE A 25 6.98 -2.00 14.84
N ALA A 26 7.33 -2.42 13.62
CA ALA A 26 8.73 -2.55 13.21
C ALA A 26 9.35 -1.22 12.72
N ARG A 27 8.52 -0.19 12.46
CA ARG A 27 8.90 1.05 11.78
C ARG A 27 9.61 0.81 10.45
N ARG A 28 9.08 -0.11 9.66
CA ARG A 28 9.67 -0.52 8.37
C ARG A 28 8.65 -0.47 7.25
N VAL A 29 9.09 0.00 6.09
CA VAL A 29 8.36 -0.21 4.85
C VAL A 29 8.41 -1.70 4.54
N VAL A 30 7.23 -2.30 4.37
CA VAL A 30 7.06 -3.73 4.10
C VAL A 30 6.44 -4.00 2.74
N GLY A 31 5.94 -2.98 2.05
CA GLY A 31 5.49 -3.11 0.66
C GLY A 31 5.36 -1.75 0.00
N TRP A 32 5.51 -1.72 -1.32
CA TRP A 32 5.36 -0.50 -2.09
C TRP A 32 5.06 -0.82 -3.55
N ALA A 33 4.51 0.14 -4.27
CA ALA A 33 4.32 0.05 -5.72
C ALA A 33 4.33 1.44 -6.34
N LEU A 34 4.73 1.52 -7.62
CA LEU A 34 4.79 2.76 -8.39
C LEU A 34 3.88 2.68 -9.61
N SER A 35 3.13 3.74 -9.91
CA SER A 35 2.25 3.82 -11.08
C SER A 35 2.17 5.25 -11.60
N SER A 36 1.74 5.41 -12.85
CA SER A 36 1.37 6.72 -13.40
C SER A 36 -0.04 7.16 -13.00
N LYS A 37 -0.81 6.31 -12.29
CA LYS A 37 -2.20 6.57 -11.88
C LYS A 37 -2.42 6.20 -10.40
N PRO A 38 -3.22 6.97 -9.63
CA PRO A 38 -3.55 6.67 -8.24
C PRO A 38 -4.81 5.79 -8.14
N ASP A 39 -4.74 4.59 -8.71
CA ASP A 39 -5.86 3.64 -8.75
C ASP A 39 -5.76 2.56 -7.66
N THR A 40 -6.82 1.75 -7.54
CA THR A 40 -6.88 0.64 -6.58
C THR A 40 -5.79 -0.40 -6.82
N ASP A 41 -5.42 -0.64 -8.09
CA ASP A 41 -4.40 -1.63 -8.46
C ASP A 41 -3.02 -1.26 -7.91
N LEU A 42 -2.67 0.04 -7.91
CA LEU A 42 -1.45 0.55 -7.28
C LEU A 42 -1.39 0.14 -5.79
N VAL A 43 -2.49 0.35 -5.06
CA VAL A 43 -2.57 0.09 -3.63
C VAL A 43 -2.59 -1.42 -3.34
N ILE A 44 -3.32 -2.21 -4.14
CA ILE A 44 -3.34 -3.68 -4.00
C ILE A 44 -1.94 -4.26 -4.21
N LYS A 45 -1.19 -3.78 -5.20
CA LYS A 45 0.20 -4.25 -5.45
C LYS A 45 1.11 -4.01 -4.25
N ALA A 46 1.02 -2.83 -3.63
CA ALA A 46 1.80 -2.52 -2.44
C ALA A 46 1.40 -3.42 -1.24
N LEU A 47 0.10 -3.68 -1.06
CA LEU A 47 -0.39 -4.57 -0.02
C LEU A 47 0.01 -6.04 -0.25
N ASP A 48 -0.12 -6.55 -1.47
CA ASP A 48 0.27 -7.91 -1.83
C ASP A 48 1.76 -8.15 -1.59
N MET A 49 2.60 -7.18 -1.96
CA MET A 49 4.03 -7.21 -1.65
C MET A 49 4.26 -7.30 -0.13
N ALA A 50 3.57 -6.48 0.67
CA ALA A 50 3.67 -6.53 2.13
C ALA A 50 3.20 -7.84 2.74
N TYR A 51 2.09 -8.38 2.24
CA TYR A 51 1.53 -9.64 2.69
C TYR A 51 2.48 -10.80 2.47
N GLU A 52 3.05 -10.92 1.26
CA GLU A 52 4.03 -11.95 0.93
C GLU A 52 5.34 -11.75 1.71
N GLN A 53 5.87 -10.52 1.77
CA GLN A 53 7.13 -10.23 2.46
C GLN A 53 7.08 -10.50 3.97
N ARG A 54 5.89 -10.41 4.58
CA ARG A 54 5.69 -10.65 6.02
C ARG A 54 5.20 -12.06 6.34
N GLY A 55 5.17 -12.95 5.35
CA GLY A 55 4.83 -14.36 5.56
C GLY A 55 3.34 -14.59 5.81
N LYS A 56 2.47 -13.85 5.12
CA LYS A 56 1.01 -14.06 5.10
C LYS A 56 0.36 -13.97 6.48
N PRO A 57 0.58 -12.87 7.23
CA PRO A 57 0.04 -12.72 8.57
C PRO A 57 -1.50 -12.72 8.57
N GLN A 58 -2.09 -13.27 9.64
CA GLN A 58 -3.54 -13.25 9.86
C GLN A 58 -3.93 -12.23 10.95
N GLY A 59 -5.17 -11.74 10.91
CA GLY A 59 -5.68 -10.81 11.93
C GLY A 59 -5.03 -9.42 11.89
N LEU A 60 -4.57 -9.00 10.71
CA LEU A 60 -3.87 -7.74 10.55
C LEU A 60 -4.85 -6.55 10.56
N LEU A 61 -4.64 -5.60 11.47
CA LEU A 61 -5.28 -4.29 11.37
C LEU A 61 -4.51 -3.40 10.38
N PHE A 62 -5.22 -2.89 9.37
CA PHE A 62 -4.68 -1.95 8.39
C PHE A 62 -5.36 -0.59 8.56
N HIS A 63 -4.56 0.47 8.71
CA HIS A 63 -5.01 1.85 8.72
C HIS A 63 -4.68 2.49 7.38
N SER A 64 -5.62 3.23 6.80
CA SER A 64 -5.36 4.07 5.63
C SER A 64 -5.78 5.49 5.94
N ASP A 65 -4.85 6.39 5.69
CA ASP A 65 -4.92 7.81 5.98
C ASP A 65 -5.54 8.59 4.79
N GLN A 66 -5.64 7.98 3.60
CA GLN A 66 -6.11 8.65 2.38
C GLN A 66 -6.85 7.73 1.38
N GLY A 67 -8.13 8.03 1.11
CA GLY A 67 -8.77 7.74 -0.19
C GLY A 67 -9.71 6.52 -0.28
N ALA A 68 -10.66 6.61 -1.23
CA ALA A 68 -11.64 5.56 -1.52
C ALA A 68 -11.02 4.26 -2.08
N GLN A 69 -9.78 4.32 -2.58
CA GLN A 69 -9.02 3.20 -3.14
C GLN A 69 -8.82 2.07 -2.11
N TYR A 70 -8.48 2.45 -0.87
CA TYR A 70 -8.36 1.53 0.28
C TYR A 70 -9.72 1.04 0.81
N GLY A 71 -10.79 1.79 0.51
CA GLY A 71 -12.16 1.42 0.85
C GLY A 71 -12.79 0.39 -0.11
N SER A 72 -12.15 0.09 -1.24
CA SER A 72 -12.68 -0.81 -2.25
C SER A 72 -12.85 -2.24 -1.73
N ARG A 73 -13.88 -2.95 -2.23
CA ARG A 73 -14.16 -4.34 -1.84
C ARG A 73 -12.97 -5.27 -2.12
N GLN A 74 -12.28 -5.06 -3.24
CA GLN A 74 -11.11 -5.85 -3.62
C GLN A 74 -9.95 -5.69 -2.63
N PHE A 75 -9.73 -4.47 -2.12
CA PHE A 75 -8.73 -4.23 -1.08
C PHE A 75 -9.12 -4.91 0.24
N ARG A 76 -10.38 -4.78 0.67
CA ARG A 76 -10.87 -5.41 1.92
C ARG A 76 -10.84 -6.94 1.89
N GLN A 77 -10.97 -7.56 0.72
CA GLN A 77 -10.89 -9.01 0.57
C GLN A 77 -9.46 -9.56 0.74
N ARG A 78 -8.45 -8.68 0.78
CA ARG A 78 -7.03 -9.02 0.92
C ARG A 78 -6.46 -8.79 2.32
N LEU A 79 -7.25 -8.19 3.21
CA LEU A 79 -6.99 -8.10 4.64
C LEU A 79 -7.57 -9.33 5.36
#